data_AF-B4J4F8-F1
#
_entry.id   AF-B4J4F8-F1
#
_cell.length_a   1.000
_cell.length_b   1.000
_cell.length_c   1.000
_cell.angle_alpha   90.00
_cell.angle_beta   90.00
_cell.angle_gamma   90.00
#
_symmetry.space_group_name_H-M   'P 1'
#
loop_
_entity.id
_entity.type
_entity.pdbx_description
1 polymer ?
#
loop_
_entity_poly.entity_id
_entity_poly.type
_entity_poly.pdbx_seq_one_letter_code
_entity_poly.pdbx_strand_id
1 'polypeptide(L)'
;MSNSHLFLKSGFPRAPLQNGVGRYVCQLQRLTLKFCKNNGSSRGMRDFIENHLVDFAKENPGIVVYVKPRRHRAPVLVGEYLNGDREWLSVRNSTQTEISKWIDLLKTQNGSSSSLRLRKMWHTDVPSIQGPWTPFLLRSPDAHNQTYPTSEASQPLDVPQTATEKLIELFKQQQLEADTVLEQKRAE
;
A
#
# COMPACT_ATOMS: atom_id res chain seq x y z
N MET A 1 -8.92 -0.79 -22.32
CA MET A 1 -9.81 -1.78 -21.66
C MET A 1 -10.16 -1.26 -20.28
N SER A 2 -11.45 -1.05 -19.98
CA SER A 2 -11.89 -0.58 -18.66
C SER A 2 -11.71 -1.68 -17.61
N ASN A 3 -11.36 -1.29 -16.38
CA ASN A 3 -11.22 -2.20 -15.23
C ASN A 3 -12.50 -2.97 -14.90
N SER A 4 -13.67 -2.49 -15.35
CA SER A 4 -14.97 -3.16 -15.20
C SER A 4 -15.11 -4.43 -16.04
N HIS A 5 -14.33 -4.57 -17.12
CA HIS A 5 -14.44 -5.68 -18.07
C HIS A 5 -13.28 -6.68 -17.98
N LEU A 6 -12.35 -6.50 -17.02
CA LEU A 6 -11.28 -7.45 -16.77
C LEU A 6 -11.75 -8.51 -15.77
N PHE A 7 -11.79 -9.78 -16.21
CA PHE A 7 -12.01 -10.95 -15.35
C PHE A 7 -10.77 -11.31 -14.51
N LEU A 8 -10.08 -10.30 -13.98
CA LEU A 8 -8.93 -10.46 -13.08
C LEU A 8 -9.39 -10.30 -11.64
N LYS A 9 -8.87 -11.14 -10.74
CA LYS A 9 -9.07 -10.96 -9.31
C LYS A 9 -8.47 -9.61 -8.91
N SER A 10 -9.22 -8.79 -8.18
CA SER A 10 -8.71 -7.54 -7.64
C SER A 10 -8.23 -7.74 -6.21
N GLY A 11 -7.10 -7.15 -5.84
CA GLY A 11 -6.58 -7.22 -4.47
C GLY A 11 -5.70 -6.03 -4.09
N PHE A 12 -5.01 -6.17 -2.97
CA PHE A 12 -4.06 -5.20 -2.43
C PHE A 12 -2.67 -5.85 -2.33
N PRO A 13 -1.59 -5.06 -2.38
CA PRO A 13 -0.24 -5.61 -2.28
C PRO A 13 -0.04 -6.15 -0.87
N ARG A 14 0.33 -7.43 -0.76
CA ARG A 14 0.63 -8.12 0.49
C ARG A 14 1.86 -9.00 0.30
N ALA A 15 2.77 -8.96 1.26
CA ALA A 15 3.89 -9.89 1.30
C ALA A 15 3.43 -11.22 1.93
N PRO A 16 3.79 -12.39 1.35
CA PRO A 16 3.46 -13.67 1.96
C PRO A 16 4.15 -13.78 3.32
N LEU A 17 3.38 -14.13 4.37
CA LEU A 17 3.90 -14.30 5.73
C LEU A 17 4.77 -13.13 6.22
N GLN A 18 4.48 -11.88 5.79
CA GLN A 18 5.26 -10.68 6.15
C GLN A 18 6.76 -10.80 5.81
N ASN A 19 7.07 -11.47 4.69
CA ASN A 19 8.43 -11.62 4.19
C ASN A 19 9.15 -10.26 4.09
N GLY A 20 10.36 -10.17 4.66
CA GLY A 20 11.17 -8.95 4.70
C GLY A 20 11.07 -8.13 5.99
N VAL A 21 10.10 -8.39 6.88
CA VAL A 21 10.06 -7.72 8.20
C VAL A 21 11.14 -8.27 9.14
N GLY A 22 11.25 -9.60 9.25
CA GLY A 22 12.27 -10.25 10.06
C GLY A 22 13.46 -10.75 9.24
N ARG A 23 13.20 -11.65 8.29
CA ARG A 23 14.18 -12.13 7.32
C ARG A 23 13.55 -12.27 5.94
N TYR A 24 14.38 -12.27 4.91
CA TYR A 24 13.94 -12.63 3.57
C TYR A 24 13.97 -14.14 3.35
N VAL A 25 12.90 -14.68 2.78
CA VAL A 25 12.79 -16.06 2.31
C VAL A 25 12.39 -16.05 0.84
N CYS A 26 13.17 -16.72 -0.01
CA CYS A 26 12.83 -16.89 -1.42
C CYS A 26 11.53 -17.71 -1.54
N GLN A 27 10.58 -17.23 -2.33
CA GLN A 27 9.26 -17.85 -2.44
C GLN A 27 9.21 -18.97 -3.49
N LEU A 28 10.13 -18.96 -4.46
CA LEU A 28 10.22 -20.01 -5.46
C LEU A 28 10.81 -21.27 -4.81
N GLN A 29 10.02 -22.34 -4.73
CA GLN A 29 10.44 -23.60 -4.11
C GLN A 29 11.00 -24.58 -5.14
N ARG A 30 10.32 -24.71 -6.28
CA ARG A 30 10.69 -25.65 -7.34
C ARG A 30 10.65 -24.99 -8.71
N LEU A 31 11.66 -25.28 -9.52
CA LEU A 31 11.72 -24.88 -10.91
C LEU A 31 11.79 -26.12 -11.80
N THR A 32 10.79 -26.34 -12.66
CA THR A 32 10.80 -27.45 -13.62
C THR A 32 11.03 -26.95 -15.04
N LEU A 33 12.16 -27.34 -15.62
CA LEU A 33 12.54 -27.08 -17.00
C LEU A 33 12.00 -28.20 -17.89
N LYS A 34 10.97 -27.90 -18.70
CA LYS A 34 10.43 -28.84 -19.68
C LYS A 34 10.93 -28.46 -21.07
N PHE A 35 11.60 -29.36 -21.77
CA PHE A 35 12.19 -29.06 -23.09
C PHE A 35 12.23 -30.28 -24.01
N CYS A 36 12.38 -30.09 -25.32
CA CYS A 36 12.60 -31.18 -26.27
C CYS A 36 14.08 -31.31 -26.64
N LYS A 37 14.58 -32.55 -26.77
CA LYS A 37 15.97 -32.83 -27.14
C LYS A 37 16.30 -32.42 -28.59
N ASN A 38 15.36 -32.61 -29.51
CA ASN A 38 15.64 -32.51 -30.95
C ASN A 38 14.99 -31.28 -31.60
N ASN A 39 13.97 -30.69 -30.98
CA ASN A 39 13.22 -29.60 -31.60
C ASN A 39 14.01 -28.28 -31.51
N GLY A 40 14.13 -27.56 -32.64
CA GLY A 40 14.84 -26.28 -32.72
C GLY A 40 14.28 -25.23 -31.75
N SER A 41 12.98 -25.27 -31.46
CA SER A 41 12.37 -24.31 -30.51
C SER A 41 12.85 -24.41 -29.07
N SER A 42 13.47 -25.53 -28.70
CA SER A 42 14.06 -25.77 -27.37
C SER A 42 15.59 -25.57 -27.37
N ARG A 43 16.17 -24.98 -28.42
CA ARG A 43 17.63 -24.77 -28.52
C ARG A 43 18.16 -23.96 -27.34
N GLY A 44 17.66 -22.74 -27.12
CA GLY A 44 18.14 -21.89 -26.01
C GLY A 44 17.97 -22.52 -24.63
N MET A 45 16.96 -23.36 -24.42
CA MET A 45 16.78 -24.10 -23.16
C MET A 45 17.84 -25.19 -22.97
N ARG A 46 18.28 -25.86 -24.03
CA ARG A 46 19.40 -26.80 -23.97
C ARG A 46 20.70 -26.09 -23.66
N ASP A 47 20.95 -24.98 -24.36
CA ASP A 47 22.14 -24.15 -24.15
C ASP A 47 22.22 -23.63 -22.70
N PHE A 48 21.08 -23.22 -22.12
CA PHE A 48 20.99 -22.85 -20.69
C PHE A 48 21.26 -24.04 -19.76
N ILE A 49 20.69 -25.21 -20.06
CA ILE A 49 20.88 -26.43 -19.25
C ILE A 49 22.35 -26.86 -19.22
N GLU A 50 23.04 -26.76 -20.35
CA GLU A 50 24.44 -27.16 -20.50
C GLU A 50 25.40 -26.18 -19.82
N ASN A 51 25.15 -24.87 -19.96
CA ASN A 51 26.13 -23.85 -19.55
C ASN A 51 25.86 -23.18 -18.20
N HIS A 52 24.59 -23.00 -17.78
CA HIS A 52 24.23 -22.10 -16.68
C HIS A 52 23.45 -22.76 -15.53
N LEU A 53 22.84 -23.92 -15.77
CA LEU A 53 21.96 -24.56 -14.81
C LEU A 53 22.64 -24.92 -13.48
N VAL A 54 23.86 -25.44 -13.56
CA VAL A 54 24.60 -25.91 -12.39
C VAL A 54 25.00 -24.74 -11.51
N ASP A 55 25.44 -23.63 -12.11
CA ASP A 55 25.82 -22.43 -11.38
C ASP A 55 24.60 -21.77 -10.73
N PHE A 56 23.47 -21.71 -11.46
CA PHE A 56 22.20 -21.24 -10.89
C PHE A 56 21.78 -22.06 -9.65
N ALA A 57 21.92 -23.39 -9.69
CA ALA A 57 21.56 -24.25 -8.57
C ALA A 57 22.51 -24.07 -7.36
N LYS A 58 23.80 -23.81 -7.61
CA LYS A 58 24.78 -23.51 -6.54
C LYS A 58 24.50 -22.17 -5.87
N GLU A 59 24.16 -21.15 -6.65
CA GLU A 59 23.82 -19.82 -6.13
C GLU A 59 22.51 -19.81 -5.36
N ASN A 60 21.57 -20.70 -5.71
CA ASN A 60 20.23 -20.73 -5.15
C ASN A 60 19.91 -22.10 -4.52
N PRO A 61 20.58 -22.48 -3.41
CA PRO A 61 20.42 -23.80 -2.81
C PRO A 61 19.02 -24.08 -2.25
N GLY A 62 18.21 -23.04 -2.03
CA GLY A 62 16.82 -23.17 -1.59
C GLY A 62 15.83 -23.58 -2.69
N ILE A 63 16.25 -23.57 -3.96
CA ILE A 63 15.39 -23.85 -5.11
C ILE A 63 15.72 -25.24 -5.66
N VAL A 64 14.73 -26.14 -5.69
CA VAL A 64 14.91 -27.46 -6.28
C VAL A 64 14.63 -27.39 -7.78
N VAL A 65 15.62 -27.76 -8.60
CA VAL A 65 15.51 -27.70 -10.05
C VAL A 65 15.31 -29.09 -10.66
N TYR A 66 14.25 -29.25 -11.46
CA TYR A 66 13.94 -30.47 -12.19
C TYR A 66 14.09 -30.27 -13.69
N VAL A 67 14.75 -31.22 -14.35
CA VAL A 67 14.94 -31.21 -15.81
C VAL A 67 14.11 -32.33 -16.41
N LYS A 68 13.07 -31.99 -17.18
CA LYS A 68 12.11 -32.95 -17.76
C LYS A 68 12.11 -32.89 -19.29
N PRO A 69 12.81 -33.81 -19.98
CA PRO A 69 12.73 -33.89 -21.43
C PRO A 69 11.33 -34.35 -21.89
N ARG A 70 10.78 -33.69 -22.91
CA ARG A 70 9.47 -33.99 -23.54
C ARG A 70 9.63 -34.01 -25.06
N ARG A 71 9.24 -35.11 -25.70
CA ARG A 71 9.30 -35.24 -27.17
C ARG A 71 8.25 -34.35 -27.84
N HIS A 72 8.63 -33.68 -28.93
CA HIS A 72 7.74 -32.87 -29.80
C HIS A 72 6.88 -31.82 -29.07
N ARG A 73 7.39 -31.23 -27.98
CA ARG A 73 6.70 -30.15 -27.26
C ARG A 73 7.58 -28.91 -27.18
N ALA A 74 6.94 -27.75 -27.14
CA ALA A 74 7.62 -26.47 -26.91
C ALA A 74 8.21 -26.43 -25.48
N PRO A 75 9.31 -25.69 -25.28
CA PRO A 75 9.90 -25.55 -23.95
C PRO A 75 9.02 -24.70 -23.03
N VAL A 76 8.93 -25.10 -21.77
CA VAL A 76 8.11 -24.46 -20.75
C VAL A 76 8.85 -24.46 -19.41
N LEU A 77 8.89 -23.31 -18.75
CA LEU A 77 9.29 -23.18 -17.36
C LEU A 77 8.06 -23.32 -16.47
N VAL A 78 8.20 -24.07 -15.38
CA VAL A 78 7.18 -24.16 -14.34
C VAL A 78 7.80 -23.79 -13.01
N GLY A 79 7.40 -22.65 -12.45
CA GLY A 79 7.75 -22.23 -11.11
C GLY A 79 6.66 -22.64 -10.14
N GLU A 80 7.02 -23.29 -9.04
CA GLU A 80 6.11 -23.60 -7.93
C GLU A 80 6.57 -22.84 -6.69
N TYR A 81 5.66 -22.08 -6.11
CA TYR A 81 5.92 -21.20 -4.98
C TYR A 81 5.50 -21.83 -3.65
N LEU A 82 5.99 -21.30 -2.53
CA LEU A 82 5.71 -21.81 -1.17
C LEU A 82 4.22 -21.77 -0.79
N ASN A 83 3.45 -20.85 -1.36
CA ASN A 83 2.01 -20.76 -1.15
C ASN A 83 1.20 -21.83 -1.93
N GLY A 84 1.88 -22.65 -2.75
CA GLY A 84 1.28 -23.67 -3.59
C GLY A 84 0.92 -23.21 -5.01
N ASP A 85 1.06 -21.92 -5.31
CA ASP A 85 0.81 -21.39 -6.64
C ASP A 85 1.83 -21.91 -7.65
N ARG A 86 1.38 -22.02 -8.90
CA ARG A 86 2.21 -22.50 -10.01
C ARG A 86 2.10 -21.56 -11.18
N GLU A 87 3.25 -21.13 -11.69
CA GLU A 87 3.35 -20.27 -12.86
C GLU A 87 3.95 -21.01 -14.03
N TRP A 88 3.27 -20.91 -15.17
CA TRP A 88 3.65 -21.56 -16.42
C TRP A 88 4.09 -20.51 -17.40
N LEU A 89 5.34 -20.59 -17.82
CA LEU A 89 5.90 -19.65 -18.79
C LEU A 89 6.38 -20.41 -20.02
N SER A 90 5.83 -20.07 -21.18
CA SER A 90 6.28 -20.61 -22.46
C SER A 90 7.51 -19.86 -22.92
N VAL A 91 8.59 -20.58 -23.25
CA VAL A 91 9.89 -19.97 -23.59
C VAL A 91 10.35 -20.45 -24.97
N ARG A 92 9.41 -20.49 -25.91
CA ARG A 92 9.58 -21.01 -27.26
C ARG A 92 10.48 -20.07 -28.06
N ASN A 93 11.52 -20.62 -28.69
CA ASN A 93 12.49 -19.88 -29.51
C ASN A 93 13.25 -18.77 -28.76
N SER A 94 13.22 -18.76 -27.43
CA SER A 94 13.99 -17.79 -26.65
C SER A 94 15.46 -18.18 -26.59
N THR A 95 16.30 -17.15 -26.48
CA THR A 95 17.74 -17.31 -26.30
C THR A 95 18.08 -17.72 -24.86
N GLN A 96 19.29 -18.23 -24.62
CA GLN A 96 19.71 -18.62 -23.26
C GLN A 96 19.68 -17.45 -22.27
N THR A 97 19.97 -16.24 -22.75
CA THR A 97 20.01 -15.02 -21.92
C THR A 97 18.61 -14.56 -21.55
N GLU A 98 17.64 -14.66 -22.47
CA GLU A 98 16.23 -14.45 -22.17
C GLU A 98 15.71 -15.46 -21.15
N ILE A 99 16.09 -16.74 -21.29
CA ILE A 99 15.70 -17.79 -20.34
C ILE A 99 16.23 -17.47 -18.94
N SER A 100 17.48 -17.01 -18.80
CA SER A 100 18.02 -16.56 -17.51
C SER A 100 17.17 -15.45 -16.91
N LYS A 101 16.84 -14.41 -17.70
CA LYS A 101 15.99 -13.30 -17.24
C LYS A 101 14.60 -13.77 -16.77
N TRP A 102 14.02 -14.73 -17.48
CA TRP A 102 12.74 -15.32 -17.10
C TRP A 102 12.82 -16.14 -15.81
N ILE A 103 13.91 -16.86 -15.58
CA ILE A 103 14.17 -17.58 -14.34
C ILE A 103 14.39 -16.59 -13.18
N ASP A 104 15.12 -15.51 -13.41
CA ASP A 104 15.33 -14.44 -12.42
C ASP A 104 14.01 -13.75 -12.04
N LEU A 105 13.12 -13.54 -13.02
CA LEU A 105 11.77 -13.07 -12.78
C LEU A 105 10.97 -14.04 -11.89
N LEU A 106 10.97 -15.34 -12.19
CA LEU A 106 10.28 -16.34 -11.36
C LEU A 106 10.88 -16.42 -9.94
N LYS A 107 12.19 -16.22 -9.79
CA LYS A 107 12.88 -16.21 -8.49
C LYS A 107 12.50 -14.99 -7.65
N THR A 108 12.35 -13.82 -8.26
CA THR A 108 12.07 -12.55 -7.57
C THR A 108 10.58 -12.38 -7.24
N GLN A 109 9.71 -13.11 -7.93
CA GLN A 109 8.28 -13.11 -7.69
C GLN A 109 7.88 -13.93 -6.47
N ASN A 110 6.68 -13.64 -5.95
CA ASN A 110 6.04 -14.38 -4.86
C ASN A 110 4.85 -15.25 -5.34
N GLY A 111 4.61 -15.27 -6.65
CA GLY A 111 3.43 -15.81 -7.30
C GLY A 111 3.22 -15.15 -8.67
N SER A 112 2.16 -15.54 -9.38
CA SER A 112 1.89 -14.99 -10.72
C SER A 112 1.48 -13.52 -10.64
N SER A 113 2.39 -12.64 -11.06
CA SER A 113 2.20 -11.17 -10.95
C SER A 113 1.07 -10.65 -11.85
N SER A 114 0.75 -11.36 -12.93
CA SER A 114 -0.31 -10.97 -13.88
C SER A 114 -1.71 -11.42 -13.44
N SER A 115 -1.81 -12.26 -12.40
CA SER A 115 -3.08 -12.85 -11.97
C SER A 115 -3.97 -11.88 -11.17
N LEU A 116 -3.38 -10.82 -10.60
CA LEU A 116 -4.04 -9.94 -9.67
C LEU A 116 -3.95 -8.48 -10.10
N ARG A 117 -5.10 -7.81 -10.20
CA ARG A 117 -5.17 -6.36 -10.37
C ARG A 117 -5.07 -5.67 -9.01
N LEU A 118 -4.03 -4.89 -8.81
CA LEU A 118 -3.88 -4.09 -7.60
C LEU A 118 -4.86 -2.91 -7.58
N ARG A 119 -5.59 -2.74 -6.48
CA ARG A 119 -6.48 -1.60 -6.24
C ARG A 119 -5.71 -0.37 -5.74
N LYS A 120 -4.65 -0.59 -4.97
CA LYS A 120 -3.71 0.42 -4.47
C LYS A 120 -2.30 -0.12 -4.66
N MET A 121 -1.33 0.77 -4.89
CA MET A 121 0.08 0.41 -5.06
C MET A 121 0.83 0.33 -3.73
N TRP A 122 0.14 0.59 -2.61
CA TRP A 122 0.70 0.57 -1.27
C TRP A 122 -0.26 -0.11 -0.30
N HIS A 123 0.28 -0.57 0.82
CA HIS A 123 -0.48 -1.18 1.89
C HIS A 123 0.25 -0.95 3.23
N THR A 124 -0.53 -0.67 4.27
CA THR A 124 -0.09 -0.59 5.66
C THR A 124 -1.19 -1.18 6.53
N ASP A 125 -0.81 -1.93 7.56
CA ASP A 125 -1.74 -2.42 8.58
C ASP A 125 -2.10 -1.29 9.58
N VAL A 126 -1.24 -0.27 9.72
CA VAL A 126 -1.42 0.88 10.62
C VAL A 126 -1.36 2.18 9.82
N PRO A 127 -2.51 2.73 9.36
CA PRO A 127 -2.54 3.90 8.49
C PRO A 127 -2.39 5.26 9.19
N SER A 128 -2.70 5.36 10.49
CA SER A 128 -2.52 6.58 11.28
C SER A 128 -1.75 6.30 12.56
N ILE A 129 -0.91 7.26 12.96
CA ILE A 129 -0.05 7.19 14.16
C ILE A 129 -0.73 7.87 15.35
N GLN A 130 -1.35 9.04 15.14
CA GLN A 130 -1.99 9.85 16.19
C GLN A 130 -3.49 9.53 16.36
N GLY A 131 -4.03 8.66 15.51
CA GLY A 131 -5.46 8.35 15.45
C GLY A 131 -6.07 8.80 14.11
N PRO A 132 -7.04 8.05 13.56
CA PRO A 132 -7.75 8.48 12.35
C PRO A 132 -8.60 9.71 12.64
N TRP A 133 -8.81 10.54 11.62
CA TRP A 133 -9.74 11.65 11.74
C TRP A 133 -11.15 11.14 12.07
N THR A 134 -11.80 11.82 13.02
CA THR A 134 -13.22 11.63 13.31
C THR A 134 -13.94 12.97 13.21
N PRO A 135 -15.25 13.01 12.89
CA PRO A 135 -16.01 14.26 12.83
C PRO A 135 -15.97 15.08 14.13
N PHE A 136 -15.67 14.47 15.27
CA PHE A 136 -15.62 15.12 16.58
C PHE A 136 -14.21 15.57 16.99
N LEU A 137 -13.17 15.26 16.21
CA LEU A 137 -11.77 15.52 16.59
C LEU A 137 -11.49 17.02 16.82
N LEU A 138 -12.06 17.87 15.96
CA LEU A 138 -11.90 19.33 16.03
C LEU A 138 -13.14 20.03 16.60
N ARG A 139 -14.05 19.29 17.24
CA ARG A 139 -15.25 19.85 17.87
C ARG A 139 -14.95 20.18 19.33
N SER A 140 -15.37 21.35 19.79
CA SER A 140 -15.26 21.68 21.22
C SER A 140 -16.09 20.70 22.06
N PRO A 141 -15.60 20.29 23.25
CA PRO A 141 -16.36 19.42 24.15
C PRO A 141 -17.72 20.01 24.54
N ASP A 142 -17.82 21.34 24.59
CA ASP A 142 -19.04 22.06 24.97
C ASP A 142 -20.21 21.76 24.03
N ALA A 143 -19.90 21.56 22.74
CA ALA A 143 -20.90 21.28 21.72
C ALA A 143 -21.51 19.87 21.83
N HIS A 144 -21.03 19.00 22.72
CA HIS A 144 -21.57 17.65 22.92
C HIS A 144 -22.88 17.63 23.71
N ASN A 145 -23.01 18.51 24.70
CA ASN A 145 -24.17 18.53 25.61
C ASN A 145 -25.27 19.51 25.17
N GLN A 146 -25.07 20.24 24.07
CA GLN A 146 -26.01 21.24 23.59
C GLN A 146 -27.14 20.61 22.75
N THR A 147 -28.39 20.94 23.10
CA THR A 147 -29.56 20.62 22.28
C THR A 147 -29.76 21.68 21.20
N TYR A 148 -29.53 21.33 19.94
CA TYR A 148 -29.71 22.26 18.82
C TYR A 148 -31.18 22.42 18.44
N PRO A 149 -31.62 23.62 17.98
CA PRO A 149 -30.82 24.83 17.74
C PRO A 149 -30.59 25.69 19.00
N THR A 150 -29.34 26.05 19.29
CA THR A 150 -28.95 26.99 20.36
C THR A 150 -28.60 28.36 19.77
N SER A 151 -29.11 29.44 20.40
CA SER A 151 -28.80 30.81 19.97
C SER A 151 -27.29 31.11 20.05
N GLU A 152 -26.62 30.64 21.11
CA GLU A 152 -25.18 30.85 21.32
C GLU A 152 -24.34 30.20 20.20
N ALA A 153 -24.65 28.96 19.82
CA ALA A 153 -23.93 28.27 18.75
C ALA A 153 -24.24 28.83 17.35
N SER A 154 -25.32 29.61 17.21
CA SER A 154 -25.67 30.30 15.95
C SER A 154 -24.95 31.64 15.77
N GLN A 155 -24.37 32.19 16.85
CA GLN A 155 -23.64 33.44 16.77
C GLN A 155 -22.30 33.24 16.04
N PRO A 156 -21.93 34.13 15.11
CA PRO A 156 -20.58 34.14 14.55
C PRO A 156 -19.54 34.35 15.66
N LEU A 157 -18.34 33.77 15.51
CA LEU A 157 -17.27 33.96 16.50
C LEU A 157 -16.68 35.38 16.47
N ASP A 158 -16.63 35.99 15.28
CA ASP A 158 -16.03 37.30 15.06
C ASP A 158 -17.11 38.37 14.82
N VAL A 159 -18.03 38.54 15.77
CA VAL A 159 -19.01 39.64 15.70
C VAL A 159 -18.32 40.92 16.17
N PRO A 160 -18.18 41.95 15.31
CA PRO A 160 -17.69 43.23 15.78
C PRO A 160 -18.73 43.85 16.73
N GLN A 161 -18.25 44.47 17.82
CA GLN A 161 -19.12 45.21 18.73
C GLN A 161 -19.96 46.23 17.95
N THR A 162 -21.28 46.19 18.16
CA THR A 162 -22.19 47.15 17.55
C THR A 162 -21.92 48.55 18.10
N ALA A 163 -22.24 49.58 17.32
CA ALA A 163 -22.06 50.96 17.77
C ALA A 163 -22.84 51.25 19.07
N THR A 164 -23.99 50.61 19.25
CA THR A 164 -24.81 50.68 20.47
C THR A 164 -24.14 50.05 21.68
N GLU A 165 -23.57 48.85 21.52
CA GLU A 165 -22.84 48.18 22.61
C GLU A 165 -21.63 49.01 23.03
N LYS A 166 -20.88 49.58 22.07
CA LYS A 166 -19.76 50.48 22.36
C LYS A 166 -20.19 51.71 23.16
N LEU A 167 -21.30 52.35 22.80
CA LEU A 167 -21.82 53.50 23.55
C LEU A 167 -22.24 53.12 24.97
N ILE A 168 -22.88 51.96 25.15
CA ILE A 168 -23.25 51.43 26.47
C ILE A 168 -22.01 51.15 27.31
N GLU A 169 -20.98 50.58 26.70
CA GLU A 169 -19.71 50.28 27.37
C GLU A 169 -18.99 51.57 27.81
N LEU A 170 -18.92 52.58 26.93
CA LEU A 170 -18.39 53.91 27.25
C LEU A 170 -19.19 54.59 28.37
N PHE A 171 -20.52 54.49 28.36
CA PHE A 171 -21.36 55.06 29.40
C PHE A 171 -21.12 54.40 30.77
N LYS A 172 -21.02 53.06 30.80
CA LYS A 172 -20.69 52.32 32.03
C LYS A 172 -19.30 52.69 32.56
N GLN A 173 -18.32 52.86 31.66
CA GLN A 173 -16.98 53.33 32.04
C GLN A 173 -17.03 54.71 32.69
N GLN A 174 -17.78 55.66 32.13
CA GLN A 174 -17.97 56.99 32.73
C GLN A 174 -18.62 56.94 34.12
N GLN A 175 -19.60 56.06 34.34
CA GLN A 175 -20.23 55.91 35.66
C GLN A 175 -19.25 55.36 36.69
N LEU A 176 -18.45 54.35 36.33
CA LEU A 176 -17.40 53.81 37.21
C LEU A 176 -16.36 54.87 37.54
N GLU A 177 -15.92 55.67 36.56
CA GLU A 177 -15.02 56.80 36.79
C GLU A 177 -15.64 57.83 37.75
N ALA A 178 -16.92 58.17 37.59
CA ALA A 178 -17.61 59.09 38.50
C ALA A 178 -17.73 58.54 39.93
N ASP A 179 -18.04 57.24 40.06
CA ASP A 179 -18.15 56.55 41.35
C ASP A 179 -16.78 56.47 42.05
N THR A 180 -15.72 56.11 41.34
CA THR A 180 -14.35 56.11 41.91
C THR A 180 -13.90 57.50 42.36
N VAL A 181 -14.24 58.56 41.61
CA VAL A 181 -13.97 59.95 42.01
C VAL A 181 -14.76 60.34 43.26
N LEU A 182 -16.01 59.89 43.37
CA LEU A 182 -16.84 60.11 44.56
C LEU A 182 -16.30 59.37 45.79
N GLU A 183 -15.80 58.13 45.63
CA GLU A 183 -15.17 57.37 46.70
C GLU A 183 -13.86 58.03 47.17
N GLN A 184 -13.02 58.52 46.26
CA GLN A 184 -11.80 59.26 46.60
C GLN A 184 -12.11 60.53 47.41
N LYS A 185 -13.12 61.31 47.01
CA LYS A 185 -13.57 62.50 47.76
C LYS A 185 -14.20 62.21 49.12
N ARG A 186 -14.67 60.98 49.34
CA ARG A 186 -15.20 60.54 50.65
C ARG A 186 -14.11 59.99 51.58
N ALA A 187 -12.93 59.66 51.03
CA ALA A 187 -11.80 59.12 51.77
C ALA A 187 -10.79 60.21 52.22
N GLU A 188 -10.84 61.40 51.63
CA GLU A 188 -10.20 62.65 52.10
C GLU A 188 -11.02 63.31 53.21
#